data_AF-A0A4D8PV10-F1
#
_entry.id   AF-A0A4D8PV10-F1
#
_cell.length_a   1.000
_cell.length_b   1.000
_cell.length_c   1.000
_cell.angle_alpha   90.00
_cell.angle_beta   90.00
_cell.angle_gamma   90.00
#
_symmetry.space_group_name_H-M   'P 1'
#
loop_
_entity.id
_entity.type
_entity.pdbx_description
1 polymer ?
#
loop_
_entity_poly.entity_id
_entity_poly.type
_entity_poly.pdbx_seq_one_letter_code
_entity_poly.pdbx_strand_id
1 'polypeptide(L)'
;MLGQAGRSGAAQQPPVRLLGLDPGLRHTGWGVIDVSGNRLTHVADGAVHSDDGRPLAERLCQLHDALTGVLERYRPDEAAVEETFVNSNAVSTLKLGQARAVALLVPALAGLSVAEYANNMVKKAVVGQGRADKTQVQAMVRLLLPGCAITTPDAADALAVAICHAHHRQSLLSWTPASSLSPRGEGRVRGRNSWRAAKWAAFPPHPNPLPGGRGGVGSPGAKEAVRGSDRSGTSVAA
;
A
#
# COMPACT_ATOMS: atom_id res chain seq x y z
N MET A 1 -58.31 -15.40 9.35
CA MET A 1 -57.28 -14.77 8.49
C MET A 1 -56.65 -13.62 9.24
N LEU A 2 -55.52 -13.84 9.93
CA LEU A 2 -54.71 -12.77 10.50
C LEU A 2 -53.36 -12.81 9.78
N GLY A 3 -53.16 -11.84 8.89
CA GLY A 3 -51.95 -11.71 8.09
C GLY A 3 -50.76 -11.35 8.96
N GLN A 4 -49.72 -12.17 8.91
CA GLN A 4 -48.42 -11.83 9.46
C GLN A 4 -47.83 -10.70 8.62
N ALA A 5 -47.66 -9.53 9.24
CA ALA A 5 -46.88 -8.43 8.70
C ALA A 5 -45.44 -8.91 8.51
N GLY A 6 -45.00 -8.97 7.24
CA GLY A 6 -43.62 -9.21 6.87
C GLY A 6 -42.71 -8.20 7.56
N ARG A 7 -41.77 -8.71 8.37
CA ARG A 7 -40.68 -7.91 8.92
C ARG A 7 -39.90 -7.33 7.74
N SER A 8 -40.00 -6.02 7.55
CA SER A 8 -39.21 -5.24 6.61
C SER A 8 -37.73 -5.60 6.75
N GLY A 9 -37.11 -6.06 5.66
CA GLY A 9 -35.68 -6.34 5.62
C GLY A 9 -34.90 -5.06 5.95
N ALA A 10 -34.20 -5.05 7.08
CA ALA A 10 -33.29 -3.97 7.41
C ALA A 10 -32.28 -3.84 6.27
N ALA A 11 -32.22 -2.68 5.61
CA ALA A 11 -31.23 -2.40 4.58
C ALA A 11 -29.84 -2.64 5.18
N GLN A 12 -29.11 -3.64 4.66
CA GLN A 12 -27.72 -3.87 5.04
C GLN A 12 -26.96 -2.58 4.74
N GLN A 13 -26.30 -2.01 5.75
CA GLN A 13 -25.43 -0.86 5.50
C GLN A 13 -24.33 -1.25 4.52
N PRO A 14 -23.96 -0.36 3.58
CA PRO A 14 -22.89 -0.66 2.64
C PRO A 14 -21.59 -0.96 3.40
N PRO A 15 -20.75 -1.88 2.89
CA PRO A 15 -19.45 -2.16 3.49
C PRO A 15 -18.61 -0.89 3.56
N VAL A 16 -17.82 -0.77 4.62
CA VAL A 16 -16.77 0.25 4.73
C VAL A 16 -15.52 -0.29 4.07
N ARG A 17 -14.96 0.45 3.12
CA ARG A 17 -13.75 0.06 2.39
C ARG A 17 -12.51 0.64 3.03
N LEU A 18 -11.59 -0.23 3.40
CA LEU A 18 -10.34 0.14 4.08
C LEU A 18 -9.14 -0.13 3.18
N LEU A 19 -8.19 0.81 3.20
CA LEU A 19 -6.88 0.66 2.56
C LEU A 19 -5.80 0.46 3.62
N GLY A 20 -5.02 -0.61 3.53
CA GLY A 20 -3.79 -0.79 4.30
C GLY A 20 -2.56 -0.50 3.43
N LEU A 21 -1.54 0.14 4.01
CA LEU A 21 -0.27 0.49 3.37
C LEU A 21 0.91 0.03 4.22
N ASP A 22 1.85 -0.69 3.60
CA ASP A 22 3.16 -1.02 4.16
C ASP A 22 4.24 -0.24 3.37
N PRO A 23 4.74 0.89 3.90
CA PRO A 23 5.60 1.79 3.16
C PRO A 23 7.02 1.26 3.01
N GLY A 24 7.53 1.33 1.77
CA GLY A 24 8.93 1.09 1.48
C GLY A 24 9.37 1.82 0.23
N LEU A 25 10.59 2.37 0.24
CA LEU A 25 11.05 3.22 -0.86
C LEU A 25 11.18 2.43 -2.18
N ARG A 26 11.57 1.15 -2.15
CA ARG A 26 11.64 0.28 -3.34
C ARG A 26 10.29 -0.37 -3.65
N HIS A 27 9.68 -0.92 -2.61
CA HIS A 27 8.41 -1.64 -2.67
C HIS A 27 7.50 -1.06 -1.58
N THR A 28 6.34 -0.54 -1.98
CA THR A 28 5.28 -0.15 -1.05
C THR A 28 4.10 -1.07 -1.27
N GLY A 29 3.78 -1.90 -0.28
CA GLY A 29 2.63 -2.79 -0.31
C GLY A 29 1.33 -2.02 -0.12
N TRP A 30 0.26 -2.46 -0.79
CA TRP A 30 -1.08 -1.95 -0.57
C TRP A 30 -2.11 -3.08 -0.59
N GLY A 31 -3.16 -2.95 0.22
CA GLY A 31 -4.25 -3.92 0.30
C GLY A 31 -5.58 -3.25 0.59
N VAL A 32 -6.64 -3.66 -0.10
CA VAL A 32 -8.00 -3.13 0.04
C VAL A 32 -8.92 -4.23 0.52
N ILE A 33 -9.67 -3.94 1.59
CA ILE A 33 -10.68 -4.85 2.14
C ILE A 33 -12.01 -4.10 2.35
N ASP A 34 -13.10 -4.84 2.25
CA ASP A 34 -14.44 -4.38 2.62
C ASP A 34 -14.81 -4.96 3.99
N VAL A 35 -15.41 -4.13 4.84
CA VAL A 35 -15.83 -4.48 6.21
C VAL A 35 -17.34 -4.33 6.34
N SER A 36 -18.02 -5.44 6.64
CA SER A 36 -19.46 -5.49 6.91
C SER A 36 -19.73 -6.14 8.26
N GLY A 37 -19.91 -5.33 9.30
CA GLY A 37 -19.98 -5.82 10.69
C GLY A 37 -18.67 -6.52 11.07
N ASN A 38 -18.74 -7.83 11.38
CA ASN A 38 -17.57 -8.65 11.73
C ASN A 38 -16.98 -9.40 10.51
N ARG A 39 -17.54 -9.21 9.31
CA ARG A 39 -17.06 -9.87 8.09
C ARG A 39 -16.07 -8.97 7.37
N LEU A 40 -14.88 -9.52 7.10
CA LEU A 40 -13.87 -8.94 6.23
C LEU A 40 -13.96 -9.63 4.86
N THR A 41 -13.74 -8.87 3.78
CA THR A 41 -13.73 -9.40 2.41
C THR A 41 -12.60 -8.75 1.65
N HIS A 42 -11.79 -9.56 0.97
CA HIS A 42 -10.72 -9.07 0.12
C HIS A 42 -11.28 -8.39 -1.13
N VAL A 43 -10.72 -7.24 -1.50
CA VAL A 43 -11.11 -6.49 -2.71
C VAL A 43 -9.98 -6.53 -3.73
N ALA A 44 -8.78 -6.12 -3.33
CA ALA A 44 -7.59 -6.11 -4.17
C ALA A 44 -6.33 -5.93 -3.33
N ASP A 45 -5.18 -6.31 -3.89
CA ASP A 45 -3.87 -6.04 -3.30
C ASP A 45 -2.81 -5.88 -4.39
N GLY A 46 -1.65 -5.38 -3.98
CA GLY A 46 -0.48 -5.33 -4.83
C GLY A 46 0.69 -4.61 -4.17
N ALA A 47 1.68 -4.28 -4.99
CA ALA A 47 2.82 -3.48 -4.57
C ALA A 47 3.17 -2.44 -5.63
N VAL A 48 3.46 -1.22 -5.17
CA VAL A 48 4.05 -0.17 -6.00
C VAL A 48 5.55 -0.32 -6.01
N HIS A 49 6.13 -0.24 -7.20
CA HIS A 49 7.56 -0.38 -7.42
C HIS A 49 8.14 0.95 -7.90
N SER A 50 9.15 1.47 -7.18
CA SER A 50 9.96 2.59 -7.65
C SER A 50 11.23 2.10 -8.35
N ASP A 51 11.70 2.82 -9.36
CA ASP A 51 12.96 2.54 -10.05
C ASP A 51 14.16 2.94 -9.17
N ASP A 52 14.97 1.96 -8.76
CA ASP A 52 16.12 2.22 -7.88
C ASP A 52 17.31 2.90 -8.56
N GLY A 53 17.31 2.96 -9.90
CA GLY A 53 18.27 3.72 -10.71
C GLY A 53 17.97 5.21 -10.76
N ARG A 54 16.79 5.65 -10.30
CA ARG A 54 16.38 7.06 -10.34
C ARG A 54 16.74 7.86 -9.08
N PRO A 55 16.87 9.19 -9.21
CA PRO A 55 16.97 10.09 -8.07
C PRO A 55 15.80 9.90 -7.09
N LEU A 56 16.08 10.09 -5.80
CA LEU A 56 15.10 9.90 -4.72
C LEU A 56 13.80 10.67 -4.98
N ALA A 57 13.88 11.94 -5.41
CA ALA A 57 12.69 12.76 -5.65
C ALA A 57 11.76 12.14 -6.71
N GLU A 58 12.32 11.65 -7.82
CA GLU A 58 11.54 10.97 -8.87
C GLU A 58 10.88 9.69 -8.35
N ARG A 59 11.58 8.94 -7.50
CA ARG A 59 11.03 7.73 -6.87
C ARG A 59 9.86 8.04 -5.95
N LEU A 60 9.92 9.15 -5.20
CA LEU A 60 8.81 9.62 -4.38
C LEU A 60 7.61 10.04 -5.25
N CYS A 61 7.85 10.66 -6.41
CA CYS A 61 6.80 10.93 -7.39
C CYS A 61 6.17 9.64 -7.92
N GLN A 62 6.96 8.61 -8.24
CA GLN A 62 6.45 7.30 -8.68
C GLN A 62 5.54 6.67 -7.61
N LEU A 63 5.95 6.72 -6.33
CA LEU A 63 5.12 6.26 -5.22
C LEU A 63 3.81 7.05 -5.12
N HIS A 64 3.90 8.38 -5.22
CA HIS A 64 2.75 9.28 -5.15
C HIS A 64 1.71 8.96 -6.24
N ASP A 65 2.15 8.89 -7.50
CA ASP A 65 1.26 8.73 -8.64
C ASP A 65 0.60 7.34 -8.63
N ALA A 66 1.37 6.31 -8.30
CA ALA A 66 0.85 4.96 -8.22
C ALA A 66 -0.16 4.77 -7.07
N LEU A 67 0.13 5.30 -5.87
CA LEU A 67 -0.81 5.26 -4.75
C LEU A 67 -2.06 6.08 -5.06
N THR A 68 -1.92 7.24 -5.72
CA THR A 68 -3.06 8.03 -6.19
C THR A 68 -3.95 7.20 -7.11
N GLY A 69 -3.37 6.45 -8.05
CA GLY A 69 -4.09 5.51 -8.91
C GLY A 69 -4.83 4.40 -8.14
N VAL A 70 -4.26 3.89 -7.04
CA VAL A 70 -4.94 2.93 -6.15
C VAL A 70 -6.19 3.58 -5.52
N LEU A 71 -6.06 4.80 -5.00
CA LEU A 71 -7.18 5.52 -4.37
C LEU A 71 -8.28 5.85 -5.39
N GLU A 72 -7.92 6.28 -6.59
CA GLU A 72 -8.87 6.58 -7.65
C GLU A 72 -9.63 5.35 -8.13
N ARG A 73 -8.96 4.20 -8.21
CA ARG A 73 -9.54 2.93 -8.66
C ARG A 73 -10.47 2.32 -7.62
N TYR A 74 -10.03 2.25 -6.36
CA TYR A 74 -10.74 1.47 -5.34
C TYR A 74 -11.63 2.31 -4.42
N ARG A 75 -11.41 3.63 -4.37
CA ARG A 75 -12.20 4.59 -3.56
C ARG A 75 -12.38 4.14 -2.10
N PRO A 76 -11.28 3.97 -1.34
CA PRO A 76 -11.38 3.63 0.07
C PRO A 76 -11.99 4.77 0.89
N ASP A 77 -12.67 4.41 1.98
CA ASP A 77 -13.25 5.35 2.95
C ASP A 77 -12.20 5.79 3.98
N GLU A 78 -11.34 4.85 4.38
CA GLU A 78 -10.32 5.03 5.42
C GLU A 78 -9.01 4.36 5.01
N ALA A 79 -7.90 4.88 5.52
CA ALA A 79 -6.57 4.34 5.28
C ALA A 79 -5.84 4.04 6.59
N ALA A 80 -4.98 3.02 6.55
CA ALA A 80 -4.11 2.62 7.64
C ALA A 80 -2.69 2.41 7.13
N VAL A 81 -1.69 2.88 7.88
CA VAL A 81 -0.28 2.85 7.50
C VAL A 81 0.55 2.20 8.61
N GLU A 82 1.46 1.29 8.26
CA GLU A 82 2.42 0.75 9.23
C GLU A 82 3.40 1.84 9.71
N GLU A 83 3.65 1.86 11.02
CA GLU A 83 4.77 2.58 11.61
C GLU A 83 6.06 1.77 11.43
N THR A 84 6.65 1.87 10.24
CA THR A 84 7.91 1.18 9.94
C THR A 84 9.10 2.00 10.48
N PHE A 85 9.53 1.71 11.70
CA PHE A 85 10.71 2.33 12.33
C PHE A 85 11.66 1.28 12.90
N VAL A 86 12.41 0.61 12.02
CA VAL A 86 13.58 -0.20 12.44
C VAL A 86 14.51 -0.39 11.27
N ASN A 87 15.59 0.38 11.22
CA ASN A 87 16.72 0.09 10.36
C ASN A 87 18.01 0.41 11.12
N SER A 88 19.02 -0.45 11.01
CA SER A 88 20.32 -0.26 11.65
C SER A 88 21.12 0.89 11.02
N ASN A 89 20.78 1.27 9.78
CA ASN A 89 21.43 2.34 9.05
C ASN A 89 20.54 3.59 8.97
N ALA A 90 21.03 4.70 9.54
CA ALA A 90 20.34 5.99 9.58
C ALA A 90 19.95 6.52 8.18
N VAL A 91 20.76 6.29 7.15
CA VAL A 91 20.49 6.76 5.79
C VAL A 91 19.29 6.04 5.17
N SER A 92 19.19 4.72 5.38
CA SER A 92 18.05 3.95 4.87
C SER A 92 16.79 4.19 5.72
N THR A 93 16.93 4.46 7.03
CA THR A 93 15.81 4.95 7.87
C THR A 93 15.26 6.27 7.33
N LEU A 94 16.13 7.23 6.98
CA LEU A 94 15.69 8.52 6.46
C LEU A 94 14.94 8.37 5.13
N LYS A 95 15.49 7.55 4.22
CA LYS A 95 14.84 7.21 2.93
C LYS A 95 13.50 6.52 3.11
N LEU A 96 13.39 5.61 4.07
CA LEU A 96 12.13 4.95 4.43
C LEU A 96 11.12 5.97 4.98
N GLY A 97 11.55 6.87 5.87
CA GLY A 97 10.71 7.95 6.40
C GLY A 97 10.15 8.86 5.30
N GLN A 98 10.94 9.14 4.26
CA GLN A 98 10.49 9.91 3.10
C GLN A 98 9.44 9.15 2.26
N ALA A 99 9.61 7.85 2.02
CA ALA A 99 8.59 7.03 1.36
C ALA A 99 7.31 6.92 2.19
N ARG A 100 7.46 6.75 3.51
CA ARG A 100 6.34 6.74 4.46
C ARG A 100 5.56 8.06 4.44
N ALA A 101 6.24 9.20 4.32
CA ALA A 101 5.57 10.49 4.20
C ALA A 101 4.62 10.51 2.99
N VAL A 102 5.00 9.90 1.86
CA VAL A 102 4.11 9.77 0.69
C VAL A 102 2.90 8.88 1.01
N ALA A 103 3.11 7.74 1.68
CA ALA A 103 2.03 6.82 2.08
C ALA A 103 1.01 7.45 3.03
N LEU A 104 1.42 8.42 3.87
CA LEU A 104 0.51 9.21 4.70
C LEU A 104 -0.14 10.35 3.92
N LEU A 105 0.65 11.05 3.10
CA LEU A 105 0.24 12.27 2.42
C LEU A 105 -0.82 12.00 1.35
N VAL A 106 -0.67 10.95 0.54
CA VAL A 106 -1.60 10.63 -0.56
C VAL A 106 -3.05 10.42 -0.06
N PRO A 107 -3.35 9.54 0.91
CA PRO A 107 -4.71 9.39 1.44
C PRO A 107 -5.20 10.64 2.17
N ALA A 108 -4.34 11.34 2.90
CA ALA A 108 -4.72 12.61 3.51
C ALA A 108 -5.11 13.66 2.45
N LEU A 109 -4.37 13.75 1.34
CA LEU A 109 -4.65 14.57 0.14
C LEU A 109 -5.86 14.08 -0.67
N ALA A 110 -6.39 12.89 -0.39
CA ALA A 110 -7.68 12.42 -0.89
C ALA A 110 -8.82 12.65 0.12
N GLY A 111 -8.51 13.05 1.35
CA GLY A 111 -9.48 13.44 2.39
C GLY A 111 -9.91 12.27 3.27
N LEU A 112 -9.15 11.17 3.24
CA LEU A 112 -9.40 9.98 4.05
C LEU A 112 -8.87 10.23 5.46
N SER A 113 -9.53 9.61 6.45
CA SER A 113 -8.93 9.42 7.77
C SER A 113 -7.75 8.45 7.62
N VAL A 114 -6.62 8.77 8.23
CA VAL A 114 -5.40 7.94 8.19
C VAL A 114 -5.02 7.54 9.60
N ALA A 115 -5.03 6.23 9.87
CA ALA A 115 -4.57 5.66 11.13
C ALA A 115 -3.15 5.07 10.98
N GLU A 116 -2.38 5.10 12.07
CA GLU A 116 -1.02 4.57 12.11
C GLU A 116 -0.95 3.40 13.11
N TYR A 117 -0.22 2.34 12.75
CA TYR A 117 -0.08 1.15 13.59
C TYR A 117 1.36 0.64 13.64
N ALA A 118 1.89 0.48 14.85
CA ALA A 118 3.15 -0.20 15.09
C ALA A 118 3.12 -1.67 14.60
N ASN A 119 4.25 -2.16 14.09
CA ASN A 119 4.39 -3.53 13.58
C ASN A 119 3.92 -4.60 14.60
N ASN A 120 4.27 -4.43 15.87
CA ASN A 120 3.85 -5.33 16.94
C ASN A 120 2.33 -5.31 17.17
N MET A 121 1.66 -4.18 16.96
CA MET A 121 0.20 -4.03 17.02
C MET A 121 -0.46 -4.75 15.86
N VAL A 122 0.08 -4.62 14.65
CA VAL A 122 -0.40 -5.36 13.47
C VAL A 122 -0.29 -6.87 13.71
N LYS A 123 0.87 -7.36 14.14
CA LYS A 123 1.09 -8.77 14.48
C LYS A 123 0.12 -9.27 15.55
N LYS A 124 -0.06 -8.48 16.61
CA LYS A 124 -1.00 -8.82 17.70
C LYS A 124 -2.45 -8.86 17.21
N ALA A 125 -2.86 -7.92 16.37
CA ALA A 125 -4.23 -7.84 15.86
C ALA A 125 -4.57 -8.98 14.89
N VAL A 126 -3.58 -9.49 14.14
CA VAL A 126 -3.79 -10.53 13.12
C VAL A 126 -3.57 -11.94 13.68
N VAL A 127 -2.53 -12.14 14.50
CA VAL A 127 -2.12 -13.48 14.98
C VAL A 127 -2.46 -13.70 16.46
N GLY A 128 -2.81 -12.64 17.20
CA GLY A 128 -3.05 -12.68 18.65
C GLY A 128 -1.79 -12.45 19.49
N GLN A 129 -0.60 -12.45 18.88
CA GLN A 129 0.68 -12.20 19.55
C GLN A 129 1.59 -11.22 18.79
N GLY A 130 2.22 -10.28 19.50
CA GLY A 130 3.04 -9.23 18.88
C GLY A 130 4.42 -9.69 18.36
N ARG A 131 4.86 -10.91 18.71
CA ARG A 131 6.15 -11.48 18.28
C ARG A 131 6.02 -12.50 17.14
N ALA A 132 4.87 -12.52 16.46
CA ALA A 132 4.63 -13.43 15.34
C ALA A 132 5.66 -13.25 14.22
N ASP A 133 6.05 -14.37 13.61
CA ASP A 133 6.87 -14.35 12.40
C ASP A 133 6.03 -13.99 11.16
N LYS A 134 6.72 -13.65 10.06
CA LYS A 134 6.07 -13.22 8.82
C LYS A 134 5.21 -14.33 8.20
N THR A 135 5.59 -15.60 8.36
CA THR A 135 4.82 -16.73 7.80
C THR A 135 3.50 -16.92 8.54
N GLN A 136 3.50 -16.75 9.86
CA GLN A 136 2.29 -16.78 10.68
C GLN A 136 1.31 -15.67 10.31
N VAL A 137 1.82 -14.44 10.11
CA VAL A 137 0.98 -13.31 9.67
C VAL A 137 0.34 -13.63 8.32
N GLN A 138 1.12 -14.08 7.34
CA GLN A 138 0.58 -14.41 6.00
C GLN A 138 -0.45 -15.54 6.02
N ALA A 139 -0.24 -16.57 6.84
CA ALA A 139 -1.21 -17.65 7.02
C ALA A 139 -2.53 -17.12 7.61
N MET A 140 -2.44 -16.25 8.62
CA MET A 140 -3.61 -15.65 9.24
C MET A 140 -4.35 -14.69 8.32
N VAL A 141 -3.65 -13.91 7.49
CA VAL A 141 -4.30 -13.05 6.48
C VAL A 141 -5.15 -13.88 5.53
N ARG A 142 -4.64 -15.02 5.03
CA ARG A 142 -5.41 -15.94 4.16
C ARG A 142 -6.63 -16.54 4.87
N LEU A 143 -6.51 -16.84 6.17
CA LEU A 143 -7.62 -17.35 6.97
C LEU A 143 -8.72 -16.29 7.17
N LEU A 144 -8.32 -15.05 7.46
CA LEU A 144 -9.21 -13.93 7.72
C LEU A 144 -9.84 -13.35 6.45
N LEU A 145 -9.23 -13.57 5.29
CA LEU A 145 -9.71 -13.15 3.97
C LEU A 145 -9.90 -14.36 3.05
N PRO A 146 -10.97 -15.16 3.22
CA PRO A 146 -11.23 -16.32 2.38
C PRO A 146 -11.33 -15.93 0.89
N GLY A 147 -10.65 -16.68 0.02
CA GLY A 147 -10.62 -16.40 -1.42
C GLY A 147 -9.55 -15.41 -1.87
N CYS A 148 -8.80 -14.81 -0.94
CA CYS A 148 -7.65 -13.98 -1.26
C CYS A 148 -6.51 -14.83 -1.83
N ALA A 149 -6.24 -14.69 -3.13
CA ALA A 149 -5.03 -15.20 -3.76
C ALA A 149 -3.93 -14.15 -3.63
N ILE A 150 -3.25 -14.13 -2.47
CA ILE A 150 -2.18 -13.17 -2.19
C ILE A 150 -1.12 -13.24 -3.30
N THR A 151 -0.96 -12.13 -4.02
CA THR A 151 -0.11 -12.07 -5.22
C THR A 151 1.37 -11.96 -4.88
N THR A 152 1.71 -11.28 -3.77
CA THR A 152 3.10 -11.05 -3.34
C THR A 152 3.24 -11.01 -1.81
N PRO A 153 4.45 -11.23 -1.25
CA PRO A 153 4.68 -11.10 0.19
C PRO A 153 4.36 -9.71 0.76
N ASP A 154 4.64 -8.63 0.02
CA ASP A 154 4.42 -7.24 0.47
C ASP A 154 2.92 -6.88 0.48
N ALA A 155 2.12 -7.48 -0.41
CA ALA A 155 0.67 -7.37 -0.37
C ALA A 155 0.07 -7.95 0.91
N ALA A 156 0.65 -9.03 1.45
CA ALA A 156 0.17 -9.65 2.68
C ALA A 156 0.36 -8.74 3.91
N ASP A 157 1.49 -8.04 3.99
CA ASP A 157 1.78 -7.12 5.10
C ASP A 157 0.81 -5.93 5.06
N ALA A 158 0.55 -5.38 3.87
CA ALA A 158 -0.44 -4.31 3.72
C ALA A 158 -1.89 -4.77 4.04
N LEU A 159 -2.27 -5.98 3.65
CA LEU A 159 -3.56 -6.57 4.06
C LEU A 159 -3.63 -6.78 5.58
N ALA A 160 -2.53 -7.17 6.22
CA ALA A 160 -2.45 -7.28 7.68
C ALA A 160 -2.67 -5.92 8.36
N VAL A 161 -2.12 -4.82 7.81
CA VAL A 161 -2.38 -3.45 8.28
C VAL A 161 -3.86 -3.09 8.15
N ALA A 162 -4.50 -3.42 7.03
CA ALA A 162 -5.93 -3.19 6.83
C ALA A 162 -6.81 -3.96 7.83
N ILE A 163 -6.49 -5.23 8.08
CA ILE A 163 -7.16 -6.08 9.08
C ILE A 163 -6.97 -5.51 10.49
N CYS A 164 -5.74 -5.09 10.84
CA CYS A 164 -5.45 -4.44 12.10
C CYS A 164 -6.37 -3.23 12.31
N HIS A 165 -6.50 -2.39 11.28
CA HIS A 165 -7.39 -1.23 11.33
C HIS A 165 -8.86 -1.62 11.52
N ALA A 166 -9.35 -2.64 10.81
CA ALA A 166 -10.71 -3.14 10.96
C ALA A 166 -11.02 -3.58 12.41
N HIS A 167 -10.11 -4.31 13.06
CA HIS A 167 -10.29 -4.75 14.45
C HIS A 167 -10.30 -3.58 15.44
N HIS A 168 -9.47 -2.55 15.22
CA HIS A 168 -9.46 -1.35 16.05
C HIS A 168 -10.73 -0.52 15.86
N ARG A 169 -11.19 -0.34 14.62
CA ARG A 169 -12.46 0.31 14.28
C ARG A 169 -13.63 -0.35 15.04
N GLN A 170 -13.70 -1.68 15.01
CA GLN A 170 -14.77 -2.41 15.68
C GLN A 170 -14.72 -2.25 17.21
N SER A 171 -13.51 -2.21 17.78
CA SER A 171 -13.33 -2.02 19.23
C SER A 171 -13.78 -0.63 19.69
N LEU A 172 -13.60 0.41 18.86
CA LEU A 172 -14.10 1.75 19.14
C LEU A 172 -15.63 1.82 19.07
N LEU A 173 -16.23 1.15 18.08
CA LEU A 173 -17.69 1.09 17.90
C LEU A 173 -18.40 0.26 18.98
N SER A 174 -17.75 -0.76 19.53
CA SER A 174 -18.33 -1.59 20.60
C SER A 174 -18.27 -0.92 21.98
N TRP A 175 -17.39 0.08 22.16
CA TRP A 175 -17.21 0.82 23.41
C TRP A 175 -18.01 2.13 23.50
N THR A 176 -18.63 2.60 22.41
CA THR A 176 -19.54 3.74 22.46
C THR A 176 -20.88 3.34 23.10
N PRO A 177 -21.21 3.80 24.32
CA PRO A 177 -22.50 3.49 24.93
C PRO A 177 -23.63 4.10 24.11
N ALA A 178 -24.68 3.30 23.87
CA ALA A 178 -25.83 3.63 23.03
C ALA A 178 -26.59 4.91 23.42
N SER A 179 -26.32 5.48 24.61
CA SER A 179 -26.91 6.72 25.11
C SER A 179 -26.27 8.01 24.58
N SER A 180 -25.16 7.92 23.82
CA SER A 180 -24.47 9.10 23.25
C SER A 180 -24.94 9.49 21.85
N LEU A 181 -25.78 8.66 21.21
CA LEU A 181 -26.36 8.95 19.89
C LEU A 181 -27.75 9.58 20.05
N SER A 182 -27.81 10.83 20.50
CA SER A 182 -28.98 11.66 20.17
C SER A 182 -28.84 12.11 18.71
N PRO A 183 -29.89 12.05 17.87
CA PRO A 183 -29.84 12.61 16.53
C PRO A 183 -29.91 14.15 16.64
N ARG A 184 -28.78 14.78 16.99
CA ARG A 184 -28.63 16.23 16.86
C ARG A 184 -28.32 16.53 15.41
N GLY A 185 -29.31 17.13 14.75
CA GLY A 185 -29.13 18.13 13.70
C GLY A 185 -28.35 17.67 12.48
N GLU A 186 -29.10 17.45 11.40
CA GLU A 186 -28.64 17.36 10.02
C GLU A 186 -27.79 18.59 9.62
N GLY A 187 -26.53 18.60 10.04
CA GLY A 187 -25.49 19.47 9.54
C GLY A 187 -24.88 18.82 8.33
N ARG A 188 -25.56 18.92 7.18
CA ARG A 188 -25.03 18.57 5.87
C ARG A 188 -23.71 19.33 5.66
N VAL A 189 -22.57 18.69 5.94
CA VAL A 189 -21.25 19.21 5.53
C VAL A 189 -21.12 19.02 4.03
N ARG A 190 -21.83 19.87 3.28
CA ARG A 190 -21.57 20.13 1.87
C ARG A 190 -20.50 21.22 1.79
N GLY A 191 -19.34 20.93 2.35
CA GLY A 191 -18.11 21.68 2.16
C GLY A 191 -17.15 20.81 1.35
N ARG A 192 -17.39 20.71 0.03
CA ARG A 192 -16.34 20.25 -0.88
C ARG A 192 -15.23 21.28 -0.79
N ASN A 193 -14.16 20.96 -0.08
CA ASN A 193 -13.01 21.81 0.09
C ASN A 193 -12.45 22.16 -1.30
N SER A 194 -12.78 23.38 -1.74
CA SER A 194 -12.43 24.03 -3.00
C SER A 194 -10.93 24.38 -3.11
N TRP A 195 -10.07 23.70 -2.34
CA TRP A 195 -8.63 23.88 -2.36
C TRP A 195 -7.91 22.89 -3.28
N ARG A 196 -8.61 21.89 -3.84
CA ARG A 196 -7.98 20.69 -4.44
C ARG A 196 -7.84 20.60 -5.96
N ALA A 197 -8.42 21.50 -6.74
CA ALA A 197 -8.20 21.51 -8.20
C ALA A 197 -7.27 22.66 -8.66
N ALA A 198 -7.24 23.78 -7.94
CA ALA A 198 -6.70 25.03 -8.48
C ALA A 198 -5.18 25.24 -8.30
N LYS A 199 -4.47 24.45 -7.48
CA LYS A 199 -3.03 24.66 -7.23
C LYS A 199 -2.09 23.52 -7.67
N TRP A 200 -2.59 22.32 -7.90
CA TRP A 200 -1.76 21.18 -8.37
C TRP A 200 -1.84 20.97 -9.89
N ALA A 201 -2.95 21.33 -10.54
CA ALA A 201 -3.05 21.34 -12.01
C ALA A 201 -2.06 22.31 -12.69
N ALA A 202 -1.36 23.14 -11.90
CA ALA A 202 -0.33 24.08 -12.35
C ALA A 202 1.08 23.46 -12.43
N PHE A 203 1.29 22.22 -11.97
CA PHE A 203 2.52 21.50 -12.30
C PHE A 203 2.32 20.78 -13.63
N PRO A 204 3.05 21.14 -14.70
CA PRO A 204 2.99 20.37 -15.93
C PRO A 204 3.41 18.92 -15.64
N PRO A 205 2.83 17.92 -16.34
CA PRO A 205 3.37 16.57 -16.30
C PRO A 205 4.86 16.62 -16.63
N HIS A 206 5.68 15.90 -15.86
CA HIS A 206 7.12 15.84 -16.11
C HIS A 206 7.36 15.40 -17.57
N PRO A 207 8.09 16.17 -18.39
CA PRO A 207 8.36 15.78 -19.76
C PRO A 207 9.42 14.69 -19.77
N ASN A 208 9.01 13.43 -19.62
CA ASN A 208 9.80 12.33 -20.13
C ASN A 208 8.91 11.16 -20.54
N PRO A 209 8.50 11.05 -21.82
CA PRO A 209 8.02 9.79 -22.34
C PRO A 209 9.18 8.79 -22.29
N LEU A 210 8.96 7.65 -21.64
CA LEU A 210 9.86 6.51 -21.63
C LEU A 210 10.34 6.22 -23.07
N PRO A 211 11.66 6.09 -23.35
CA PRO A 211 12.09 5.62 -24.65
C PRO A 211 11.59 4.18 -24.84
N GLY A 212 10.63 4.05 -25.75
CA GLY A 212 10.06 2.78 -26.15
C GLY A 212 11.14 1.83 -26.66
N GLY A 213 11.07 0.58 -26.20
CA GLY A 213 11.82 -0.51 -26.79
C GLY A 213 11.49 -0.64 -28.27
N ARG A 214 12.53 -0.66 -29.10
CA ARG A 214 12.51 -1.35 -30.38
C ARG A 214 13.62 -2.39 -30.36
N GLY A 215 13.20 -3.65 -30.46
CA GLY A 215 14.08 -4.73 -30.89
C GLY A 215 14.54 -4.49 -32.33
N GLY A 216 15.72 -5.01 -32.65
CA GLY A 216 16.33 -4.88 -33.98
C GLY A 216 17.75 -5.40 -34.01
N VAL A 217 17.86 -6.73 -33.97
CA VAL A 217 18.87 -7.62 -34.57
C VAL A 217 20.05 -6.95 -35.32
N GLY A 218 21.28 -7.35 -34.97
CA GLY A 218 22.47 -7.05 -35.79
C GLY A 218 23.77 -7.54 -35.17
N SER A 219 24.07 -8.84 -35.30
CA SER A 219 25.44 -9.37 -35.13
C SER A 219 26.39 -8.77 -36.18
N PRO A 220 27.68 -8.63 -35.86
CA PRO A 220 28.70 -9.34 -36.63
C PRO A 220 29.74 -9.97 -35.68
N GLY A 221 30.16 -11.21 -35.84
CA GLY A 221 30.75 -11.76 -37.06
C GLY A 221 32.28 -11.63 -36.97
N ALA A 222 32.91 -12.62 -36.35
CA ALA A 222 34.36 -12.77 -36.26
C ALA A 222 34.99 -13.11 -37.61
N LYS A 223 36.16 -12.51 -37.93
CA LYS A 223 37.28 -13.02 -38.75
C LYS A 223 38.52 -12.15 -38.45
N GLU A 224 39.58 -12.71 -37.85
CA GLU A 224 40.90 -13.06 -38.46
C GLU A 224 41.71 -11.84 -38.96
N ALA A 225 43.04 -11.73 -38.84
CA ALA A 225 44.11 -12.55 -38.28
C ALA A 225 45.45 -11.75 -38.37
N VAL A 226 46.35 -11.99 -37.41
CA VAL A 226 47.80 -12.24 -37.59
C VAL A 226 48.75 -11.11 -38.05
N ARG A 227 49.65 -10.70 -37.13
CA ARG A 227 51.15 -10.76 -37.14
C ARG A 227 51.64 -9.88 -35.98
N GLY A 228 52.57 -10.24 -35.09
CA GLY A 228 53.58 -11.30 -35.08
C GLY A 228 54.95 -10.68 -34.77
N SER A 229 55.46 -10.86 -33.55
CA SER A 229 56.89 -10.96 -33.15
C SER A 229 56.96 -10.83 -31.62
N ASP A 230 57.01 -11.91 -30.85
CA ASP A 230 58.23 -12.69 -30.54
C ASP A 230 59.32 -11.86 -29.86
N ARG A 231 59.51 -12.09 -28.56
CA ARG A 231 60.80 -12.47 -27.94
C ARG A 231 60.64 -12.76 -26.45
N SER A 232 60.79 -14.06 -26.13
CA SER A 232 61.68 -14.62 -25.12
C SER A 232 61.89 -13.88 -23.79
N GLY A 233 61.58 -14.57 -22.68
CA GLY A 233 61.99 -14.16 -21.33
C GLY A 233 61.57 -15.18 -20.27
N THR A 234 62.36 -16.24 -20.16
CA THR A 234 62.30 -17.38 -19.23
C THR A 234 62.25 -17.04 -17.72
N SER A 235 61.70 -18.00 -16.96
CA SER A 235 62.18 -18.49 -15.63
C SER A 235 61.87 -17.62 -14.39
N VAL A 236 61.51 -18.09 -13.18
CA VAL A 236 61.30 -19.41 -12.52
C VAL A 236 60.62 -19.13 -11.15
N ALA A 237 59.86 -20.13 -10.66
CA ALA A 237 59.50 -20.51 -9.27
C ALA A 237 59.39 -19.45 -8.15
N ALA A 238 58.26 -19.44 -7.43
CA ALA A 238 58.00 -20.21 -6.20
C ALA A 238 56.58 -19.91 -5.70
#